data_AF-A0AAT9QJI8-F1
#
_entry.id   AF-A0AAT9QJI8-F1
#
_cell.length_a   1.000
_cell.length_b   1.000
_cell.length_c   1.000
_cell.angle_alpha   90.00
_cell.angle_beta   90.00
_cell.angle_gamma   90.00
#
_symmetry.space_group_name_H-M   'P 1'
#
loop_
_entity.id
_entity.type
_entity.pdbx_description
1 polymer ?
#
loop_
_entity_poly.entity_id
_entity_poly.type
_entity_poly.pdbx_seq_one_letter_code
_entity_poly.pdbx_strand_id
1 'polypeptide(L)'
;MGPVARRIDLELGSEYQKAHTQVVEALDSKRYFQLIEQLDVFIKAAALTKHGTRPARKVIPPRIKSDARRLKRAVREAKKHPAGTGDHPALHEARKDGKRLRYAAEAATPVSPKKTARLAEAAHQVQKILGDHQDSIVTRNVLRRLGAEAFVHHENGFSFGRLHALEESAALTAEHRFHQKWKTFPSATLP
;
A
#
# COMPACT_ATOMS: atom_id res chain seq x y z
N MET A 1 25.77 5.58 -24.10
CA MET A 1 24.74 5.73 -23.05
C MET A 1 23.61 6.55 -23.68
N GLY A 2 22.39 6.02 -23.81
CA GLY A 2 21.26 6.73 -24.42
C GLY A 2 20.63 7.80 -23.49
N PRO A 3 19.65 8.59 -23.96
CA PRO A 3 19.02 9.69 -23.19
C PRO A 3 17.99 9.20 -22.16
N VAL A 4 18.42 8.29 -21.27
CA VAL A 4 17.56 7.50 -20.37
C VAL A 4 16.72 8.38 -19.44
N ALA A 5 17.34 9.37 -18.78
CA ALA A 5 16.65 10.28 -17.86
C ALA A 5 15.55 11.06 -18.59
N ARG A 6 15.89 11.70 -19.73
CA ARG A 6 14.92 12.43 -20.56
C ARG A 6 13.75 11.56 -21.00
N ARG A 7 14.00 10.29 -21.36
CA ARG A 7 12.94 9.36 -21.79
C ARG A 7 12.00 9.01 -20.64
N ILE A 8 12.55 8.75 -19.45
CA ILE A 8 11.77 8.53 -18.23
C ILE A 8 10.94 9.77 -17.90
N ASP A 9 11.54 10.97 -17.94
CA ASP A 9 10.85 12.22 -17.62
C ASP A 9 9.70 12.51 -18.59
N LEU A 10 9.91 12.31 -19.90
CA LEU A 10 8.88 12.51 -20.91
C LEU A 10 7.71 11.53 -20.73
N GLU A 11 8.00 10.25 -20.51
CA GLU A 11 6.98 9.22 -20.34
C GLU A 11 6.16 9.48 -19.07
N LEU A 12 6.83 9.55 -17.92
CA LEU A 12 6.17 9.73 -16.62
C LEU A 12 5.47 11.10 -16.53
N GLY A 13 6.05 12.14 -17.16
CA GLY A 13 5.44 13.46 -17.25
C GLY A 13 4.15 13.45 -18.06
N SER A 14 4.14 12.75 -19.21
CA SER A 14 2.94 12.59 -20.05
C SER A 14 1.85 11.77 -19.34
N GLU A 15 2.22 10.63 -18.74
CA GLU A 15 1.30 9.81 -17.94
C GLU A 15 0.70 10.62 -16.77
N TYR A 16 1.54 11.40 -16.08
CA TYR A 16 1.12 12.28 -14.99
C TYR A 16 0.13 13.35 -15.46
N GLN A 17 0.41 14.07 -16.54
CA GLN A 17 -0.47 15.12 -17.06
C GLN A 17 -1.84 14.57 -17.46
N LYS A 18 -1.85 13.41 -18.13
CA LYS A 18 -3.09 12.71 -18.49
C LYS A 18 -3.88 12.29 -17.26
N ALA A 19 -3.23 11.65 -16.29
CA ALA A 19 -3.88 11.23 -15.05
C ALA A 19 -4.38 12.43 -14.23
N HIS A 20 -3.61 13.52 -14.17
CA HIS A 20 -3.99 14.75 -13.49
C HIS A 20 -5.25 15.36 -14.11
N THR A 21 -5.29 15.48 -15.44
CA THR A 21 -6.47 15.99 -16.16
C THR A 21 -7.71 15.16 -15.84
N GLN A 22 -7.59 13.83 -15.89
CA GLN A 22 -8.69 12.91 -15.55
C GLN A 22 -9.16 13.05 -14.09
N VAL A 23 -8.23 13.25 -13.15
CA VAL A 23 -8.58 13.47 -11.73
C VAL A 23 -9.30 14.80 -11.55
N VAL A 24 -8.82 15.88 -12.17
CA VAL A 24 -9.48 17.20 -12.11
C VAL A 24 -10.89 17.11 -12.70
N GLU A 25 -11.05 16.56 -13.90
CA GLU A 25 -12.37 16.34 -14.52
C GLU A 25 -13.29 15.48 -13.64
N ALA A 26 -12.76 14.43 -13.01
CA ALA A 26 -13.53 13.59 -12.11
C ALA A 26 -13.98 14.34 -10.84
N LEU A 27 -13.13 15.18 -10.28
CA LEU A 27 -13.42 15.99 -9.08
C LEU A 27 -14.37 17.17 -9.40
N ASP A 28 -14.33 17.71 -10.62
CA ASP A 28 -15.26 18.75 -11.07
C ASP A 28 -16.58 18.19 -11.61
N SER A 29 -16.74 16.87 -11.63
CA SER A 29 -17.94 16.22 -12.15
C SER A 29 -19.13 16.31 -11.18
N LYS A 30 -20.34 16.39 -11.75
CA LYS A 30 -21.60 16.26 -11.00
C LYS A 30 -21.62 15.00 -10.12
N ARG A 31 -21.04 13.89 -10.62
CA ARG A 31 -20.95 12.63 -9.87
C ARG A 31 -20.17 12.78 -8.57
N TYR A 32 -19.06 13.52 -8.58
CA TYR A 32 -18.26 13.75 -7.38
C TYR A 32 -19.01 14.60 -6.35
N PHE A 33 -19.61 15.71 -6.77
CA PHE A 33 -20.41 16.55 -5.87
C PHE A 33 -21.59 15.78 -5.26
N GLN A 34 -22.28 14.97 -6.07
CA GLN A 34 -23.35 14.09 -5.58
C GLN A 34 -22.83 13.07 -4.56
N LEU A 35 -21.65 12.48 -4.78
CA LEU A 35 -21.05 11.54 -3.83
C LEU A 35 -20.76 12.21 -2.48
N ILE A 36 -20.19 13.42 -2.48
CA ILE A 36 -19.88 14.16 -1.25
C ILE A 36 -21.16 14.59 -0.52
N GLU A 37 -22.17 15.06 -1.26
CA GLU A 37 -23.49 15.40 -0.70
C GLU A 37 -24.15 14.16 -0.08
N GLN A 38 -24.16 13.02 -0.78
CA GLN A 38 -24.70 11.77 -0.27
C GLN A 38 -23.95 11.28 0.98
N LEU A 39 -22.64 11.47 1.05
CA LEU A 39 -21.85 11.14 2.24
C LEU A 39 -22.21 12.04 3.43
N ASP A 40 -22.42 13.33 3.22
CA ASP A 40 -22.85 14.26 4.27
C ASP A 40 -24.25 13.92 4.79
N VAL A 41 -25.20 13.68 3.87
CA VAL A 41 -26.55 13.19 4.21
C VAL A 41 -26.47 11.88 4.98
N PHE A 42 -25.65 10.93 4.51
CA PHE A 42 -25.48 9.65 5.17
C PHE A 42 -24.94 9.81 6.60
N ILE A 43 -23.91 10.63 6.82
CA ILE A 43 -23.33 10.85 8.16
C ILE A 43 -24.36 11.48 9.11
N LYS A 44 -25.15 12.45 8.63
CA LYS A 44 -26.20 13.13 9.43
C LYS A 44 -27.37 12.21 9.76
N ALA A 45 -27.77 11.34 8.83
CA ALA A 45 -28.92 10.44 8.96
C ALA A 45 -28.54 9.01 9.34
N ALA A 46 -27.27 8.73 9.65
CA ALA A 46 -26.76 7.37 9.85
C ALA A 46 -27.44 6.69 11.05
N ALA A 47 -28.40 5.82 10.76
CA ALA A 47 -28.93 4.90 11.75
C ALA A 47 -27.86 3.88 12.13
N LEU A 48 -27.37 3.97 13.37
CA LEU A 48 -26.39 3.02 13.87
C LEU A 48 -26.99 1.61 13.92
N THR A 49 -26.23 0.63 13.41
CA THR A 49 -26.58 -0.79 13.59
C THR A 49 -26.64 -1.15 15.08
N LYS A 50 -27.22 -2.31 15.42
CA LYS A 50 -27.20 -2.86 16.79
C LYS A 50 -25.78 -2.95 17.39
N HIS A 51 -24.75 -3.08 16.57
CA HIS A 51 -23.37 -3.04 17.04
C HIS A 51 -22.84 -1.62 17.21
N GLY A 52 -23.29 -0.67 16.40
CA GLY A 52 -22.91 0.74 16.47
C GLY A 52 -23.40 1.44 17.74
N THR A 53 -24.51 0.97 18.32
CA THR A 53 -25.06 1.50 19.58
C THR A 53 -24.41 0.91 20.84
N ARG A 54 -23.57 -0.14 20.71
CA ARG A 54 -22.91 -0.77 21.85
C ARG A 54 -21.64 -0.02 22.25
N PRO A 55 -21.21 -0.10 23.52
CA PRO A 55 -19.98 0.54 23.97
C PRO A 55 -18.76 0.14 23.10
N ALA A 56 -18.01 1.13 22.62
CA ALA A 56 -16.85 0.91 21.74
C ALA A 56 -15.83 -0.07 22.34
N ARG A 57 -15.61 -0.01 23.66
CA ARG A 57 -14.76 -0.96 24.41
C ARG A 57 -15.17 -2.43 24.25
N LYS A 58 -16.44 -2.73 23.95
CA LYS A 58 -16.93 -4.10 23.72
C LYS A 58 -16.87 -4.52 22.25
N VAL A 59 -16.88 -3.58 21.30
CA VAL A 59 -17.05 -3.87 19.86
C VAL A 59 -15.76 -3.73 19.07
N ILE A 60 -14.89 -2.78 19.44
CA ILE A 60 -13.65 -2.47 18.72
C ILE A 60 -12.57 -3.54 18.93
N PRO A 61 -12.30 -4.04 20.16
CA PRO A 61 -11.23 -5.05 20.36
C PRO A 61 -11.36 -6.29 19.48
N PRO A 62 -12.55 -6.92 19.31
CA PRO A 62 -12.72 -8.04 18.39
C PRO A 62 -12.42 -7.70 16.93
N ARG A 63 -12.74 -6.47 16.47
CA ARG A 63 -12.47 -6.03 15.09
C ARG A 63 -10.98 -5.85 14.83
N ILE A 64 -10.26 -5.20 15.75
CA ILE A 64 -8.81 -5.06 15.69
C ILE A 64 -8.11 -6.43 15.71
N LYS A 65 -8.58 -7.35 16.55
CA LYS A 65 -8.07 -8.73 16.60
C LYS A 65 -8.30 -9.46 15.26
N SER A 66 -9.44 -9.23 14.60
CA SER A 66 -9.74 -9.81 13.29
C SER A 66 -8.78 -9.29 12.22
N ASP A 67 -8.56 -7.98 12.16
CA ASP A 67 -7.66 -7.36 11.19
C ASP A 67 -6.20 -7.77 11.43
N ALA A 68 -5.77 -7.87 12.68
CA ALA A 68 -4.45 -8.39 13.01
C ALA A 68 -4.28 -9.87 12.65
N ARG A 69 -5.33 -10.70 12.79
CA ARG A 69 -5.30 -12.10 12.33
C ARG A 69 -5.21 -12.18 10.82
N ARG A 70 -5.88 -11.28 10.09
CA ARG A 70 -5.83 -11.22 8.63
C ARG A 70 -4.41 -10.93 8.15
N LEU A 71 -3.79 -9.88 8.70
CA LEU A 71 -2.38 -9.56 8.44
C LEU A 71 -1.47 -10.76 8.76
N LYS A 72 -1.61 -11.38 9.93
CA LYS A 72 -0.84 -12.59 10.29
C LYS A 72 -1.02 -13.73 9.30
N ARG A 73 -2.22 -13.92 8.71
CA ARG A 73 -2.44 -14.92 7.66
C ARG A 73 -1.69 -14.56 6.39
N ALA A 74 -1.83 -13.33 5.89
CA ALA A 74 -1.12 -12.86 4.71
C ALA A 74 0.41 -13.01 4.85
N VAL A 75 0.98 -12.64 6.01
CA VAL A 75 2.42 -12.81 6.27
C VAL A 75 2.83 -14.29 6.33
N ARG A 76 2.00 -15.18 6.87
CA ARG A 76 2.29 -16.62 6.86
C ARG A 76 2.26 -17.20 5.45
N GLU A 77 1.32 -16.77 4.62
CA GLU A 77 1.30 -17.17 3.20
C GLU A 77 2.50 -16.62 2.45
N ALA A 78 2.93 -15.38 2.74
CA ALA A 78 4.11 -14.80 2.14
C ALA A 78 5.36 -15.65 2.40
N LYS A 79 5.55 -16.13 3.64
CA LYS A 79 6.68 -17.00 4.02
C LYS A 79 6.73 -18.35 3.29
N LYS A 80 5.65 -18.79 2.65
CA LYS A 80 5.63 -20.04 1.87
C LYS A 80 6.22 -19.88 0.48
N HIS A 81 6.37 -18.65 0.01
CA HIS A 81 6.96 -18.36 -1.27
C HIS A 81 8.47 -18.14 -1.08
N PRO A 82 9.31 -18.58 -2.02
CA PRO A 82 10.71 -18.25 -1.99
C PRO A 82 10.87 -16.72 -2.10
N ALA A 83 11.83 -16.18 -1.34
CA ALA A 83 12.27 -14.80 -1.55
C ALA A 83 12.70 -14.64 -3.01
N GLY A 84 12.29 -13.57 -3.67
CA GLY A 84 12.50 -13.47 -5.10
C GLY A 84 12.07 -12.16 -5.72
N THR A 85 12.48 -12.00 -6.98
CA THR A 85 12.24 -10.78 -7.76
C THR A 85 10.96 -10.85 -8.59
N GLY A 86 10.11 -11.86 -8.39
CA GLY A 86 8.80 -11.97 -9.05
C GLY A 86 7.73 -11.13 -8.37
N ASP A 87 6.53 -11.07 -8.97
CA ASP A 87 5.37 -10.55 -8.26
C ASP A 87 5.14 -11.44 -7.02
N HIS A 88 4.97 -10.81 -5.86
CA HIS A 88 4.78 -11.51 -4.59
C HIS A 88 3.38 -11.17 -4.03
N PRO A 89 2.29 -11.73 -4.60
CA PRO A 89 0.92 -11.37 -4.24
C PRO A 89 0.64 -11.43 -2.74
N ALA A 90 1.25 -12.39 -2.03
CA ALA A 90 1.10 -12.50 -0.59
C ALA A 90 1.74 -11.34 0.21
N LEU A 91 2.87 -10.77 -0.24
CA LEU A 91 3.44 -9.55 0.34
C LEU A 91 2.56 -8.33 0.00
N HIS A 92 1.98 -8.30 -1.20
CA HIS A 92 1.02 -7.27 -1.58
C HIS A 92 -0.26 -7.30 -0.70
N GLU A 93 -0.80 -8.49 -0.43
CA GLU A 93 -1.90 -8.66 0.52
C GLU A 93 -1.50 -8.25 1.94
N ALA A 94 -0.31 -8.62 2.40
CA ALA A 94 0.19 -8.21 3.71
C ALA A 94 0.31 -6.68 3.82
N ARG A 95 0.67 -5.98 2.74
CA ARG A 95 0.67 -4.51 2.69
C ARG A 95 -0.74 -3.94 2.86
N LYS A 96 -1.73 -4.47 2.12
CA LYS A 96 -3.13 -4.04 2.21
C LYS A 96 -3.69 -4.27 3.61
N ASP A 97 -3.41 -5.43 4.19
CA ASP A 97 -3.83 -5.77 5.55
C ASP A 97 -3.11 -4.93 6.61
N GLY A 98 -1.85 -4.57 6.38
CA GLY A 98 -1.09 -3.64 7.22
C GLY A 98 -1.74 -2.26 7.23
N LYS A 99 -2.06 -1.71 6.05
CA LYS A 99 -2.78 -0.42 5.90
C LYS A 99 -4.14 -0.46 6.60
N ARG A 100 -4.90 -1.54 6.42
CA ARG A 100 -6.19 -1.74 7.07
C ARG A 100 -6.06 -1.75 8.60
N LEU A 101 -5.13 -2.53 9.14
CA LEU A 101 -4.90 -2.62 10.58
C LEU A 101 -4.45 -1.27 11.16
N ARG A 102 -3.61 -0.52 10.43
CA ARG A 102 -3.21 0.83 10.80
C ARG A 102 -4.41 1.73 10.97
N TYR A 103 -5.26 1.86 9.94
CA TYR A 103 -6.45 2.73 10.01
C TYR A 103 -7.44 2.29 11.08
N ALA A 104 -7.64 0.98 11.25
CA ALA A 104 -8.49 0.46 12.32
C ALA A 104 -7.94 0.86 13.70
N ALA A 105 -6.63 0.73 13.90
CA ALA A 105 -5.96 1.12 15.15
C ALA A 105 -5.99 2.64 15.38
N GLU A 106 -5.77 3.46 14.35
CA GLU A 106 -5.88 4.93 14.42
C GLU A 106 -7.30 5.35 14.83
N ALA A 107 -8.33 4.78 14.21
CA ALA A 107 -9.73 5.01 14.57
C ALA A 107 -10.09 4.52 15.98
N ALA A 108 -9.38 3.52 16.49
CA ALA A 108 -9.57 2.96 17.83
C ALA A 108 -8.87 3.75 18.95
N THR A 109 -8.15 4.84 18.63
CA THR A 109 -7.41 5.65 19.62
C THR A 109 -8.20 6.03 20.86
N PRO A 110 -9.48 6.46 20.78
CA PRO A 110 -10.27 6.78 21.97
C PRO A 110 -10.53 5.60 22.94
N VAL A 111 -10.40 4.35 22.47
CA VAL A 111 -10.65 3.14 23.27
C VAL A 111 -9.45 2.79 24.15
N SER A 112 -8.24 2.84 23.60
CA SER A 112 -7.00 2.50 24.32
C SER A 112 -5.77 3.19 23.71
N PRO A 113 -5.57 4.50 23.97
CA PRO A 113 -4.65 5.35 23.21
C PRO A 113 -3.24 4.76 23.05
N LYS A 114 -2.63 4.33 24.16
CA LYS A 114 -1.26 3.79 24.16
C LYS A 114 -1.12 2.51 23.34
N LYS A 115 -2.08 1.58 23.48
CA LYS A 115 -2.00 0.27 22.80
C LYS A 115 -2.33 0.39 21.32
N THR A 116 -3.31 1.20 20.96
CA THR A 116 -3.70 1.41 19.56
C THR A 116 -2.66 2.22 18.81
N ALA A 117 -2.06 3.25 19.41
CA ALA A 117 -0.95 3.99 18.80
C ALA A 117 0.25 3.07 18.51
N ARG A 118 0.65 2.22 19.47
CA ARG A 118 1.72 1.24 19.27
C ARG A 118 1.42 0.26 18.13
N LEU A 119 0.17 -0.19 18.01
CA LEU A 119 -0.26 -1.09 16.95
C LEU A 119 -0.32 -0.40 15.59
N ALA A 120 -0.85 0.82 15.54
CA ALA A 120 -0.90 1.65 14.34
C ALA A 120 0.51 1.90 13.80
N GLU A 121 1.45 2.28 14.66
CA GLU A 121 2.84 2.52 14.26
C GLU A 121 3.52 1.24 13.77
N ALA A 122 3.33 0.10 14.44
CA ALA A 122 3.87 -1.16 13.96
C ALA A 122 3.29 -1.57 12.59
N ALA A 123 1.98 -1.39 12.39
CA ALA A 123 1.32 -1.64 11.11
C ALA A 123 1.77 -0.67 10.02
N HIS A 124 2.02 0.60 10.37
CA HIS A 124 2.58 1.61 9.47
C HIS A 124 3.96 1.21 8.98
N GLN A 125 4.86 0.76 9.86
CA GLN A 125 6.19 0.32 9.47
C GLN A 125 6.14 -0.88 8.51
N VAL A 126 5.26 -1.85 8.75
CA VAL A 126 5.02 -2.96 7.82
C VAL A 126 4.50 -2.43 6.47
N GLN A 127 3.49 -1.57 6.48
CA GLN A 127 2.92 -0.97 5.27
C GLN A 127 3.99 -0.21 4.46
N LYS A 128 4.85 0.57 5.13
CA LYS A 128 5.90 1.37 4.51
C LYS A 128 6.94 0.48 3.83
N ILE A 129 7.51 -0.48 4.55
CA ILE A 129 8.53 -1.39 4.00
C ILE A 129 8.00 -2.19 2.81
N LEU A 130 6.78 -2.74 2.93
CA LEU A 130 6.14 -3.44 1.81
C LEU A 130 5.72 -2.49 0.67
N GLY A 131 5.65 -1.19 0.94
CA GLY A 131 5.54 -0.14 -0.07
C GLY A 131 6.77 -0.08 -0.94
N ASP A 132 7.94 0.09 -0.34
CA ASP A 132 9.22 0.09 -1.06
C ASP A 132 9.35 -1.14 -1.97
N HIS A 133 8.95 -2.32 -1.47
CA HIS A 133 8.94 -3.57 -2.26
C HIS A 133 7.99 -3.50 -3.47
N GLN A 134 6.74 -3.06 -3.26
CA GLN A 134 5.76 -2.93 -4.35
C GLN A 134 6.20 -1.88 -5.38
N ASP A 135 6.73 -0.75 -4.91
CA ASP A 135 7.21 0.33 -5.75
C ASP A 135 8.35 -0.18 -6.63
N SER A 136 9.27 -0.98 -6.08
CA SER A 136 10.34 -1.64 -6.87
C SER A 136 9.78 -2.54 -7.98
N ILE A 137 8.72 -3.32 -7.71
CA ILE A 137 8.04 -4.17 -8.72
C ILE A 137 7.43 -3.30 -9.83
N VAL A 138 6.71 -2.23 -9.46
CA VAL A 138 6.08 -1.32 -10.42
C VAL A 138 7.14 -0.63 -11.28
N THR A 139 8.19 -0.08 -10.65
CA THR A 139 9.31 0.58 -11.33
C THR A 139 9.99 -0.37 -12.32
N ARG A 140 10.23 -1.63 -11.95
CA ARG A 140 10.82 -2.63 -12.86
C ARG A 140 9.95 -2.91 -14.09
N ASN A 141 8.63 -2.97 -13.92
CA ASN A 141 7.72 -3.14 -15.05
C ASN A 141 7.80 -1.94 -16.01
N VAL A 142 7.89 -0.71 -15.49
CA VAL A 142 8.10 0.50 -16.29
C VAL A 142 9.45 0.46 -16.99
N LEU A 143 10.54 0.17 -16.27
CA LEU A 143 11.89 0.10 -16.84
C LEU A 143 12.01 -0.98 -17.93
N ARG A 144 11.36 -2.13 -17.74
CA ARG A 144 11.31 -3.20 -18.76
C ARG A 144 10.58 -2.73 -20.01
N ARG A 145 9.45 -2.03 -19.86
CA ARG A 145 8.69 -1.45 -20.98
C ARG A 145 9.52 -0.41 -21.72
N LEU A 146 10.08 0.57 -21.01
CA LEU A 146 10.93 1.62 -21.60
C LEU A 146 12.19 1.05 -22.27
N GLY A 147 12.80 0.02 -21.70
CA GLY A 147 13.94 -0.68 -22.31
C GLY A 147 13.57 -1.38 -23.61
N ALA A 148 12.37 -2.00 -23.68
CA ALA A 148 11.87 -2.60 -24.91
C ALA A 148 11.55 -1.56 -25.98
N GLU A 149 10.94 -0.43 -25.60
CA GLU A 149 10.70 0.70 -26.52
C GLU A 149 12.02 1.28 -27.04
N ALA A 150 13.00 1.51 -26.17
CA ALA A 150 14.33 2.00 -26.56
C ALA A 150 14.97 1.09 -27.62
N PHE A 151 14.85 -0.23 -27.47
CA PHE A 151 15.33 -1.19 -28.47
C PHE A 151 14.64 -1.03 -29.83
N VAL A 152 13.31 -0.83 -29.85
CA VAL A 152 12.54 -0.58 -31.09
C VAL A 152 13.01 0.69 -31.80
N HIS A 153 13.43 1.71 -31.05
CA HIS A 153 13.97 2.96 -31.59
C HIS A 153 15.49 2.92 -31.85
N HIS A 154 16.11 1.74 -31.83
CA HIS A 154 17.56 1.56 -32.00
C HIS A 154 18.42 2.31 -30.96
N GLU A 155 17.86 2.60 -29.79
CA GLU A 155 18.56 3.18 -28.65
C GLU A 155 19.16 2.09 -27.74
N ASN A 156 20.19 2.44 -26.98
CA ASN A 156 20.84 1.51 -26.06
C ASN A 156 20.01 1.28 -24.79
N GLY A 157 19.48 0.06 -24.62
CA GLY A 157 18.68 -0.35 -23.46
C GLY A 157 19.44 -0.70 -22.17
N PHE A 158 20.78 -0.74 -22.19
CA PHE A 158 21.61 -1.22 -21.08
C PHE A 158 21.32 -0.51 -19.75
N SER A 159 21.14 0.81 -19.78
CA SER A 159 20.87 1.61 -18.59
C SER A 159 19.53 1.24 -17.94
N PHE A 160 18.48 0.93 -18.71
CA PHE A 160 17.21 0.44 -18.16
C PHE A 160 17.39 -0.91 -17.47
N GLY A 161 18.20 -1.80 -18.05
CA GLY A 161 18.57 -3.08 -17.42
C GLY A 161 19.35 -2.89 -16.12
N ARG A 162 20.28 -1.93 -16.07
CA ARG A 162 21.04 -1.59 -14.84
C ARG A 162 20.13 -1.04 -13.74
N LEU A 163 19.22 -0.13 -14.09
CA LEU A 163 18.22 0.41 -13.15
C LEU A 163 17.28 -0.70 -12.66
N HIS A 164 16.83 -1.58 -13.57
CA HIS A 164 15.98 -2.72 -13.22
C HIS A 164 16.66 -3.63 -12.18
N ALA A 165 17.95 -3.93 -12.36
CA ALA A 165 18.72 -4.74 -11.42
C ALA A 165 18.90 -4.04 -10.04
N LEU A 166 18.99 -2.71 -10.00
CA LEU A 166 19.02 -1.97 -8.74
C LEU A 166 17.68 -2.09 -7.98
N GLU A 167 16.56 -1.99 -8.69
CA GLU A 167 15.23 -2.20 -8.12
C GLU A 167 15.01 -3.65 -7.65
N GLU A 168 15.62 -4.64 -8.31
CA GLU A 168 15.62 -6.03 -7.82
C GLU A 168 16.30 -6.15 -6.46
N SER A 169 17.46 -5.50 -6.30
CA SER A 169 18.17 -5.45 -5.03
C SER A 169 17.38 -4.68 -3.95
N ALA A 170 16.71 -3.59 -4.34
CA ALA A 170 15.85 -2.81 -3.44
C ALA A 170 14.65 -3.63 -2.93
N ALA A 171 13.99 -4.39 -3.81
CA ALA A 171 12.90 -5.29 -3.44
C ALA A 171 13.36 -6.35 -2.43
N LEU A 172 14.46 -7.05 -2.71
CA LEU A 172 15.03 -8.06 -1.79
C LEU A 172 15.41 -7.45 -0.44
N THR A 173 15.96 -6.24 -0.44
CA THR A 173 16.30 -5.50 0.79
C THR A 173 15.04 -5.12 1.58
N ALA A 174 13.98 -4.68 0.90
CA ALA A 174 12.68 -4.41 1.52
C ALA A 174 12.06 -5.67 2.14
N GLU A 175 12.10 -6.80 1.43
CA GLU A 175 11.62 -8.09 1.96
C GLU A 175 12.40 -8.52 3.21
N HIS A 176 13.73 -8.41 3.19
CA HIS A 176 14.56 -8.70 4.37
C HIS A 176 14.21 -7.80 5.56
N ARG A 177 14.12 -6.48 5.34
CA ARG A 177 13.71 -5.50 6.37
C ARG A 177 12.33 -5.83 6.93
N PHE A 178 11.40 -6.25 6.08
CA PHE A 178 10.06 -6.65 6.48
C PHE A 178 10.11 -7.88 7.40
N HIS A 179 10.87 -8.91 7.04
CA HIS A 179 11.01 -10.10 7.88
C HIS A 179 11.62 -9.79 9.25
N GLN A 180 12.63 -8.92 9.32
CA GLN A 180 13.20 -8.48 10.59
C GLN A 180 12.18 -7.70 11.42
N LYS A 181 11.49 -6.74 10.80
CA LYS A 181 10.48 -5.93 11.50
C LYS A 181 9.34 -6.78 12.05
N TRP A 182 8.90 -7.76 11.26
CA TRP A 182 7.79 -8.65 11.61
C TRP A 182 8.06 -9.48 12.88
N LYS A 183 9.32 -9.84 13.18
CA LYS A 183 9.68 -10.56 14.42
C LYS A 183 9.28 -9.78 15.69
N THR A 184 9.26 -8.45 15.61
CA THR A 184 8.94 -7.55 16.73
C THR A 184 7.50 -7.04 16.68
N PHE A 185 6.67 -7.55 15.77
CA PHE A 185 5.30 -7.06 15.59
C PHE A 185 4.45 -7.31 16.86
N PRO A 186 3.80 -6.28 17.43
CA PRO A 186 3.11 -6.39 18.70
C PRO A 186 1.86 -7.27 18.62
N SER A 187 1.45 -7.84 19.76
CA SER A 187 0.14 -8.47 19.86
C SER A 187 -0.97 -7.41 19.79
N ALA A 188 -2.03 -7.71 19.05
CA ALA A 188 -3.21 -6.86 18.92
C ALA A 188 -4.22 -7.04 20.07
N THR A 189 -3.73 -7.16 21.31
CA THR A 189 -4.56 -7.37 22.50
C THR A 189 -4.99 -6.03 23.09
N LEU A 190 -6.21 -5.60 22.77
CA LEU A 190 -6.85 -4.44 23.40
C LEU A 190 -7.65 -4.87 24.65
N PRO A 191 -7.73 -4.01 25.68
CA PRO A 191 -8.55 -4.24 26.87
C PRO A 191 -10.04 -4.18 26.57
#